data_AF-A0A536KYS0-F1
#
_entry.id   AF-A0A536KYS0-F1
#
_cell.length_a   1.000
_cell.length_b   1.000
_cell.length_c   1.000
_cell.angle_alpha   90.00
_cell.angle_beta   90.00
_cell.angle_gamma   90.00
#
_symmetry.space_group_name_H-M   'P 1'
#
loop_
_entity.id
_entity.type
_entity.pdbx_description
1 polymer ?
#
loop_
_entity_poly.entity_id
_entity_poly.type
_entity_poly.pdbx_seq_one_letter_code
_entity_poly.pdbx_strand_id
1 'polypeptide(L)' 'MAAVVIILVGGQWGDEGKGKVIDYLAAKADMVIRSQGGNNAGHTVITEHGEFKFQLIPSGILYPHCTCIIG' A
#
# COMPACT_ATOMS: atom_id res chain seq x y z
N MET A 1 -1.11 20.43 14.35
CA MET A 1 0.08 19.68 13.89
C MET A 1 0.01 19.62 12.37
N ALA A 2 1.14 19.72 11.67
CA ALA A 2 1.16 19.53 10.23
C ALA A 2 0.99 18.04 9.91
N ALA A 3 0.04 17.71 9.02
CA ALA A 3 -0.07 16.36 8.49
C ALA A 3 1.06 16.13 7.46
N VAL A 4 1.77 15.01 7.59
CA VAL A 4 2.78 14.61 6.61
C VAL A 4 2.12 13.67 5.60
N VAL A 5 2.29 13.99 4.31
CA VAL A 5 1.80 13.16 3.20
C VAL A 5 3.00 12.65 2.42
N ILE A 6 3.08 11.33 2.27
CA ILE A 6 4.11 10.67 1.44
C ILE A 6 3.43 10.19 0.16
N ILE A 7 3.99 10.58 -0.98
CA ILE A 7 3.54 10.12 -2.29
C ILE A 7 4.55 9.09 -2.78
N LEU A 8 4.08 7.86 -3.00
CA LEU A 8 4.90 6.78 -3.57
C LEU A 8 4.48 6.51 -5.02
N VAL A 9 5.40 6.74 -5.95
CA VAL A 9 5.20 6.52 -7.40
C VAL A 9 6.34 5.68 -7.97
N GLY A 10 6.06 4.94 -9.04
CA GLY A 10 7.09 4.20 -9.78
C GLY A 10 7.89 5.16 -10.65
N GLY A 11 9.21 4.99 -10.68
CA GLY A 11 10.10 5.76 -11.57
C GLY A 11 10.34 5.08 -12.92
N GLN A 12 9.76 3.91 -13.16
CA GLN A 12 9.99 3.07 -14.33
C GLN A 12 8.65 2.57 -14.90
N TRP A 13 8.63 1.35 -15.46
CA TRP A 13 7.46 0.74 -16.11
C TRP A 13 6.78 -0.35 -15.26
N GLY A 14 6.75 -0.18 -13.93
CA GLY A 14 6.13 -1.15 -13.04
C GLY A 14 7.13 -2.14 -12.42
N ASP A 15 6.59 -2.99 -11.54
CA ASP A 15 7.32 -4.04 -10.82
C ASP A 15 8.56 -3.58 -10.01
N GLU A 16 8.63 -2.30 -9.63
CA GLU A 16 9.74 -1.74 -8.84
C GLU A 16 9.68 -2.12 -7.35
N GLY A 17 8.76 -3.01 -6.95
CA GLY A 17 8.59 -3.40 -5.56
C GLY A 17 7.90 -2.35 -4.68
N LYS A 18 7.16 -1.41 -5.27
CA LYS A 18 6.39 -0.37 -4.57
C LYS A 18 5.55 -0.92 -3.42
N GLY A 19 4.96 -2.09 -3.63
CA GLY A 19 4.17 -2.76 -2.62
C GLY A 19 4.91 -2.88 -1.28
N LYS A 20 6.09 -3.49 -1.29
CA LYS A 20 6.90 -3.67 -0.07
C LYS A 20 7.14 -2.36 0.68
N VAL A 21 7.35 -1.26 -0.05
CA VAL A 21 7.54 0.07 0.55
C VAL A 21 6.24 0.62 1.13
N ILE A 22 5.11 0.44 0.43
CA ILE A 22 3.78 0.82 0.93
C ILE A 22 3.48 0.08 2.24
N ASP A 23 3.72 -1.23 2.28
CA ASP A 23 3.50 -2.04 3.49
C ASP A 23 4.37 -1.58 4.66
N TYR A 24 5.67 -1.35 4.42
CA TYR A 24 6.58 -0.82 5.45
C TYR A 24 6.13 0.53 6.01
N LEU A 25 5.67 1.45 5.16
CA LEU A 25 5.18 2.76 5.59
C LEU A 25 3.81 2.67 6.28
N ALA A 26 2.95 1.73 5.85
CA ALA A 26 1.62 1.53 6.41
C ALA A 26 1.63 1.17 7.90
N ALA A 27 2.71 0.53 8.39
CA ALA A 27 2.88 0.22 9.81
C ALA A 27 2.85 1.45 10.76
N LYS A 28 3.02 2.67 10.22
CA LYS A 28 2.97 3.93 10.97
C LYS A 28 2.01 4.95 10.37
N ALA A 29 1.30 4.62 9.29
CA ALA A 29 0.43 5.55 8.59
C ALA A 29 -1.00 5.43 9.12
N ASP A 30 -1.66 6.57 9.36
CA ASP A 30 -3.08 6.58 9.71
C ASP A 30 -3.96 6.19 8.51
N MET A 31 -3.47 6.45 7.28
CA MET A 31 -4.20 6.20 6.04
C MET A 31 -3.28 5.71 4.92
N VAL A 32 -3.77 4.76 4.13
CA VAL A 32 -3.17 4.38 2.85
C VAL A 32 -4.21 4.55 1.75
N ILE A 33 -3.88 5.40 0.78
CA ILE A 33 -4.80 5.84 -0.27
C ILE A 33 -4.27 5.36 -1.62
N ARG A 34 -5.09 4.61 -2.35
CA ARG A 34 -4.86 4.36 -3.78
C ARG A 34 -5.59 5.42 -4.58
N SER A 35 -4.85 6.24 -5.33
CA SER A 35 -5.39 7.38 -6.09
C SER A 35 -5.67 7.09 -7.56
N GLN A 36 -5.18 5.98 -8.11
CA GLN A 36 -5.33 5.63 -9.53
C GLN A 36 -5.18 4.12 -9.76
N GLY A 37 -5.54 3.70 -10.98
CA GLY A 37 -5.35 2.34 -11.48
C GLY A 37 -6.53 1.43 -11.14
N GLY A 38 -6.35 0.12 -11.32
CA GLY A 38 -7.38 -0.89 -11.04
C GLY A 38 -6.77 -2.16 -10.47
N ASN A 39 -7.38 -3.31 -10.72
CA ASN A 39 -6.88 -4.62 -10.28
C ASN A 39 -5.66 -5.13 -11.08
N ASN A 40 -4.96 -4.25 -11.78
CA ASN A 40 -3.75 -4.53 -12.56
C ASN A 40 -2.44 -4.30 -11.78
N ALA A 41 -2.52 -3.89 -10.50
CA ALA A 41 -1.36 -3.83 -9.63
C ALA A 41 -1.04 -5.22 -9.04
N GLY A 42 0.24 -5.48 -8.78
CA GLY A 42 0.70 -6.67 -8.05
C GLY A 42 1.40 -6.26 -6.77
N HIS A 43 0.73 -6.38 -5.63
CA HIS A 43 1.34 -6.17 -4.33
C HIS A 43 1.21 -7.43 -3.47
N THR A 44 2.30 -8.19 -3.38
CA THR A 44 2.42 -9.34 -2.48
C THR A 44 3.05 -8.93 -1.16
N VAL A 45 2.39 -9.26 -0.04
CA VAL A 45 2.91 -9.12 1.33
C VAL A 45 3.01 -10.51 1.95
N ILE A 46 4.13 -10.80 2.60
CA ILE A 46 4.34 -12.05 3.34
C ILE A 46 4.42 -11.70 4.83
N THR A 47 3.55 -12.31 5.63
CA THR A 47 3.48 -12.12 7.08
C THR A 47 3.51 -13.48 7.79
N GLU A 48 3.51 -13.48 9.13
CA GLU A 48 3.34 -14.71 9.92
C GLU A 48 1.99 -15.40 9.68
N HIS A 49 0.98 -14.66 9.19
CA HIS A 49 -0.34 -15.19 8.85
C HIS A 49 -0.43 -15.74 7.41
N GLY A 50 0.67 -15.67 6.65
CA GLY A 50 0.76 -16.19 5.28
C GLY A 50 1.02 -15.13 4.22
N GLU A 51 0.82 -15.53 2.96
CA GLU A 51 1.02 -14.69 1.77
C GLU A 51 -0.31 -14.04 1.34
N PHE A 52 -0.30 -12.72 1.21
CA PHE A 52 -1.44 -11.92 0.77
C PHE A 52 -1.11 -11.25 -0.56
N LYS A 53 -1.99 -11.44 -1.56
CA LYS A 53 -1.86 -10.83 -2.90
C LYS A 53 -2.92 -9.77 -3.09
N PHE A 54 -2.50 -8.51 -3.07
CA PHE A 54 -3.37 -7.37 -3.26
C PHE A 54 -3.28 -6.84 -4.69
N GLN A 55 -4.43 -6.81 -5.37
CA GLN A 55 -4.55 -6.19 -6.70
C GLN A 55 -5.23 -4.82 -6.66
N LEU A 56 -6.17 -4.62 -5.73
CA LEU A 56 -6.96 -3.40 -5.62
C LEU A 56 -6.90 -2.79 -4.21
N ILE A 57 -7.21 -3.60 -3.19
CA ILE A 57 -7.20 -3.18 -1.78
C ILE A 57 -5.77 -2.74 -1.39
N PRO A 58 -5.58 -1.58 -0.74
CA PRO A 58 -4.27 -1.21 -0.21
C PRO A 58 -3.81 -2.18 0.89
N SER A 59 -2.51 -2.51 0.93
CA SER A 59 -1.96 -3.44 1.95
C SER A 59 -2.03 -2.90 3.38
N GLY A 60 -2.32 -1.62 3.56
CA GLY A 60 -2.61 -1.02 4.86
C GLY A 60 -3.72 -1.74 5.63
N ILE A 61 -4.56 -2.54 4.94
CA ILE A 61 -5.63 -3.34 5.54
C ILE A 61 -5.12 -4.38 6.54
N LEU A 62 -3.83 -4.72 6.48
CA LEU A 62 -3.17 -5.60 7.44
C LEU A 62 -2.88 -4.91 8.78
N TYR A 63 -3.04 -3.59 8.87
CA TYR A 63 -2.82 -2.81 10.08
C TYR A 63 -4.16 -2.26 10.60
N PRO A 64 -4.67 -2.74 11.76
CA PRO A 64 -6.00 -2.37 12.26
C PRO A 64 -6.23 -0.88 12.47
N HIS A 65 -5.17 -0.10 12.67
CA HIS A 65 -5.24 1.36 12.86
C HIS A 65 -5.29 2.14 11.53
N CYS A 66 -4.90 1.51 10.42
CA CYS A 66 -4.75 2.18 9.13
C CYS A 66 -6.05 2.14 8.34
N THR A 67 -6.59 3.32 8.00
CA THR A 67 -7.75 3.43 7.11
C THR A 67 -7.33 3.28 5.66
N CYS A 68 -7.89 2.30 4.96
CA CYS A 68 -7.64 2.10 3.52
C CYS A 68 -8.69 2.81 2.67
N ILE A 69 -8.24 3.58 1.69
CA ILE A 69 -9.11 4.33 0.77
C ILE A 69 -8.76 3.96 -0.67
N ILE A 70 -9.77 3.68 -1.47
CA ILE A 70 -9.68 3.60 -2.93
C ILE A 70 -10.44 4.82 -3.45
N GLY A 71 -9.72 5.76 -4.05
CA GLY A 71 -10.27 6.99 -4.64
C GLY A 71 -10.71 6.84 -6.08
#